data_AF-A0A292SSV5-F1
#
_entry.id   AF-A0A292SSV5-F1
#
_cell.length_a   1.000
_cell.length_b   1.000
_cell.length_c   1.000
_cell.angle_alpha   90.00
_cell.angle_beta   90.00
_cell.angle_gamma   90.00
#
_symmetry.space_group_name_H-M   'P 1'
#
loop_
_entity.id
_entity.type
_entity.pdbx_description
1 polymer ?
#
loop_
_entity_poly.entity_id
_entity_poly.type
_entity_poly.pdbx_seq_one_letter_code
_entity_poly.pdbx_strand_id
1 'polypeptide(L)' 'FGKGVMVKEFEDAAFSMNVGDLSEPIQTQFGWHLLYLTDKKD' A
#
# COMPACT_ATOMS: atom_id res chain seq x y z
N PHE A 1 -0.41 -8.49 4.26
CA PHE A 1 -1.00 -9.40 3.24
C PHE A 1 0.15 -10.02 2.45
N GLY A 2 -0.07 -11.18 1.83
CA GLY A 2 0.94 -11.80 0.95
C GLY A 2 0.98 -11.15 -0.43
N LYS A 3 2.08 -11.34 -1.18
CA LYS A 3 2.21 -10.85 -2.57
C LYS A 3 1.13 -11.47 -3.47
N GLY A 4 0.58 -10.66 -4.38
CA GLY A 4 -0.45 -11.06 -5.35
C GLY A 4 -1.88 -11.06 -4.82
N VAL A 5 -2.09 -10.64 -3.56
CA VAL A 5 -3.43 -10.57 -2.95
C VAL A 5 -4.12 -9.24 -3.25
N MET A 6 -3.34 -8.19 -3.45
CA MET A 6 -3.83 -6.83 -3.73
C MET A 6 -3.50 -6.42 -5.17
N VAL A 7 -4.19 -5.39 -5.66
CA VAL A 7 -3.85 -4.77 -6.95
C VAL A 7 -2.41 -4.26 -6.93
N LYS A 8 -1.75 -4.33 -8.09
CA LYS A 8 -0.31 -4.07 -8.21
C LYS A 8 0.09 -2.70 -7.69
N GLU A 9 -0.69 -1.67 -7.98
CA GLU A 9 -0.44 -0.29 -7.56
C GLU A 9 -0.49 -0.14 -6.04
N PHE A 10 -1.43 -0.82 -5.39
CA PHE A 10 -1.53 -0.84 -3.93
C PHE A 10 -0.37 -1.61 -3.32
N GLU A 11 -0.04 -2.78 -3.90
CA GLU A 11 1.03 -3.65 -3.45
C GLU A 11 2.40 -2.97 -3.52
N ASP A 12 2.74 -2.37 -4.67
CA ASP A 12 4.02 -1.71 -4.91
C ASP A 12 4.20 -0.53 -3.93
N ALA A 13 3.14 0.23 -3.65
CA ALA A 13 3.19 1.32 -2.67
C ALA A 13 3.34 0.80 -1.24
N ALA A 14 2.53 -0.18 -0.82
CA ALA A 14 2.59 -0.71 0.53
C ALA A 14 3.96 -1.33 0.86
N PHE A 15 4.61 -1.99 -0.09
CA PHE A 15 5.93 -2.61 0.13
C PHE A 15 7.10 -1.62 0.09
N SER A 16 6.95 -0.47 -0.56
CA SER A 16 7.97 0.60 -0.60
C SER A 16 7.92 1.55 0.60
N MET A 17 6.85 1.52 1.40
CA MET A 17 6.67 2.35 2.60
C MET A 17 7.41 1.79 3.84
N ASN A 18 7.69 2.70 4.78
CA ASN A 18 8.16 2.40 6.13
C ASN A 18 7.02 2.52 7.16
N VAL A 19 7.19 1.87 8.31
CA VAL A 19 6.18 1.91 9.39
C VAL A 19 6.04 3.34 9.89
N GLY A 20 4.81 3.83 9.96
CA GLY A 20 4.44 5.20 10.30
C GLY A 20 4.26 6.12 9.09
N ASP A 21 4.56 5.67 7.86
CA ASP A 21 4.39 6.49 6.67
C ASP A 21 2.91 6.56 6.24
N LEU A 22 2.51 7.75 5.79
CA LEU A 22 1.29 7.97 5.02
C LEU A 22 1.67 8.08 3.53
N SER A 23 1.00 7.32 2.67
CA SER A 23 1.27 7.33 1.23
C SER A 23 0.76 8.62 0.57
N GLU A 24 1.29 8.90 -0.62
CA GLU A 24 0.58 9.76 -1.56
C GLU A 24 -0.73 9.10 -2.03
N PRO A 25 -1.71 9.87 -2.54
CA PRO A 25 -2.95 9.31 -3.06
C PRO A 25 -2.69 8.33 -4.21
N ILE A 26 -3.17 7.11 -4.07
CA ILE A 26 -3.00 6.03 -5.04
C ILE A 26 -4.30 5.86 -5.82
N GLN A 27 -4.22 5.99 -7.14
CA GLN A 27 -5.34 5.68 -8.01
C GLN A 27 -5.28 4.20 -8.43
N THR A 28 -6.39 3.49 -8.26
CA THR A 28 -6.57 2.13 -8.76
C THR A 28 -7.87 2.06 -9.56
N GLN A 29 -8.16 0.91 -10.18
CA GLN A 29 -9.44 0.68 -10.86
C GLN A 29 -10.67 0.84 -9.96
N PHE A 30 -10.49 0.80 -8.64
CA PHE A 30 -11.56 0.97 -7.65
C PHE A 30 -11.72 2.41 -7.14
N GLY A 31 -10.87 3.34 -7.60
CA GLY A 31 -10.87 4.75 -7.19
C GLY A 31 -9.59 5.16 -6.47
N TRP A 32 -9.69 6.13 -5.58
CA TRP A 32 -8.55 6.71 -4.86
C TRP A 32 -8.39 6.10 -3.47
N HIS A 33 -7.14 5.84 -3.10
CA HIS A 33 -6.77 5.18 -1.85
C HIS A 33 -5.64 5.97 -1.17
N LEU A 34 -5.67 6.03 0.16
CA LEU A 34 -4.60 6.54 1.00
C LEU A 34 -4.19 5.41 1.94
N LEU A 35 -2.88 5.14 2.03
CA LEU A 35 -2.34 4.05 2.84
C LEU A 35 -1.61 4.65 4.03
N TYR A 36 -1.81 4.07 5.20
CA TYR A 36 -1.00 4.34 6.38
C TYR A 36 -0.40 3.02 6.87
N LEU A 37 0.93 2.93 6.91
CA LEU A 37 1.59 1.68 7.29
C LEU A 37 1.74 1.60 8.80
N THR A 38 0.87 0.83 9.45
CA THR A 38 0.89 0.69 10.92
C THR A 38 1.92 -0.30 11.43
N ASP A 39 2.28 -1.31 10.64
CA ASP A 39 3.17 -2.39 11.03
C ASP A 39 3.73 -3.10 9.78
N LYS A 40 4.95 -3.65 9.88
CA LYS A 40 5.61 -4.44 8.83
C LYS A 40 6.27 -5.64 9.48
N LYS A 41 5.85 -6.84 9.04
CA LYS A 41 6.42 -8.12 9.49
C LYS A 41 7.21 -8.75 8.36
N ASP A 42 8.39 -9.25 8.69
CA ASP A 42 9.28 -9.98 7.77
C ASP A 42 8.73 -11.37 7.40
#